data_AF-A0A8D8MKF2-F1
#
_entry.id   AF-A0A8D8MKF2-F1
#
_cell.length_a   1.000
_cell.length_b   1.000
_cell.length_c   1.000
_cell.angle_alpha   90.00
_cell.angle_beta   90.00
_cell.angle_gamma   90.00
#
_symmetry.space_group_name_H-M   'P 1'
#
loop_
_entity.id
_entity.type
_entity.pdbx_description
1 polymer ?
#
loop_
_entity_poly.entity_id
_entity_poly.type
_entity_poly.pdbx_seq_one_letter_code
_entity_poly.pdbx_strand_id
1 'polypeptide(L)'
;LALDPTNLIVTDMLSMYEGSYLHRLWKKPPLEVFISIYVFNVTNPEAFLRGEEKIRLQEVGPYVYREYLENHNSTFNPNGTLSFTPIRTQVLVPERSVGDPSKDMLFIPNLVLLGVSSAA
;
A
#
# COMPACT_ATOMS: atom_id res chain seq x y z
N LEU A 1 -38.81 27.67 9.35
CA LEU A 1 -37.83 26.61 9.05
C LEU A 1 -36.89 26.53 10.25
N ALA A 2 -37.18 25.64 11.21
CA ALA A 2 -36.30 25.45 12.36
C ALA A 2 -35.09 24.63 11.91
N LEU A 3 -33.88 25.16 12.09
CA LEU A 3 -32.65 24.42 11.85
C LEU A 3 -32.54 23.32 12.90
N ASP A 4 -32.37 22.07 12.47
CA ASP A 4 -32.08 20.96 13.37
C ASP A 4 -30.59 21.05 13.77
N PRO A 5 -30.27 21.29 15.05
CA PRO A 5 -28.90 21.44 15.51
C PRO A 5 -28.06 20.18 15.28
N THR A 6 -28.69 19.00 15.25
CA THR A 6 -28.02 17.73 14.98
C THR A 6 -27.48 17.69 13.57
N ASN A 7 -28.31 18.09 12.60
CA ASN A 7 -27.92 18.12 11.19
C ASN A 7 -26.80 19.13 10.96
N LEU A 8 -26.82 20.29 11.63
CA LEU A 8 -25.75 21.28 11.52
C LEU A 8 -24.40 20.73 12.00
N ILE A 9 -24.39 20.05 13.16
CA ILE A 9 -23.18 19.45 13.73
C ILE A 9 -22.65 18.34 12.82
N VAL A 10 -23.53 17.44 12.37
CA VAL A 10 -23.16 16.34 11.47
C VAL A 10 -22.61 16.88 10.15
N THR A 11 -23.27 17.88 9.55
CA THR A 11 -22.79 18.50 8.32
C THR A 11 -21.42 19.15 8.50
N ASP A 12 -21.16 19.88 9.58
CA ASP A 12 -19.83 20.47 9.81
C ASP A 12 -18.75 19.40 10.02
N MET A 13 -19.03 18.35 10.80
CA MET A 13 -18.08 17.26 11.04
C MET A 13 -17.74 16.46 9.77
N LEU A 14 -18.71 16.29 8.87
CA LEU A 14 -18.55 15.56 7.61
C LEU A 14 -18.11 16.44 6.44
N SER A 15 -18.14 17.77 6.58
CA SER A 15 -17.68 18.69 5.55
C SER A 15 -16.16 18.76 5.57
N MET A 16 -15.56 18.53 4.40
CA MET A 16 -14.11 18.64 4.24
C MET A 16 -13.76 20.01 3.67
N TYR A 17 -13.24 20.88 4.53
CA TYR A 17 -12.62 22.16 4.17
C TYR A 17 -11.29 22.32 4.90
N GLU A 18 -10.49 23.31 4.52
CA GLU A 18 -9.18 23.54 5.13
C GLU A 18 -9.30 23.75 6.63
N GLY A 19 -8.55 22.96 7.39
CA GLY A 19 -8.61 22.98 8.85
C GLY A 19 -9.85 22.35 9.50
N SER A 20 -10.79 21.78 8.74
CA SER A 20 -11.90 20.99 9.30
C SER A 20 -11.40 19.73 10.03
N TYR A 21 -12.26 19.13 10.87
CA TYR A 21 -11.95 17.87 11.55
C TYR A 21 -11.67 16.74 10.55
N LEU A 22 -12.55 16.57 9.57
CA LEU A 22 -12.40 15.53 8.55
C LEU A 22 -11.16 15.74 7.68
N HIS A 23 -10.82 16.99 7.34
CA HIS A 23 -9.58 17.28 6.61
C HIS A 23 -8.33 16.89 7.41
N ARG A 24 -8.28 17.13 8.73
CA ARG A 24 -7.14 16.70 9.57
C ARG A 24 -7.01 15.17 9.62
N LEU A 25 -8.12 14.46 9.80
CA LEU A 25 -8.13 13.00 9.78
C LEU A 25 -7.69 12.45 8.42
N TRP A 26 -8.21 13.00 7.32
CA TRP A 26 -7.83 12.59 5.98
C TRP A 26 -6.36 12.89 5.67
N LYS A 27 -5.83 14.01 6.19
CA LYS A 27 -4.44 14.42 5.98
C LYS A 27 -3.45 13.45 6.63
N LYS A 28 -3.74 12.99 7.85
CA LYS A 28 -2.94 12.01 8.60
C LYS A 28 -3.87 11.11 9.44
N PRO A 29 -4.39 10.02 8.87
CA PRO A 29 -5.37 9.19 9.55
C PRO A 29 -4.75 8.47 10.76
N PRO A 30 -5.42 8.47 11.92
CA PRO A 30 -4.93 7.84 13.14
C PRO A 30 -5.21 6.34 13.14
N LEU A 31 -4.81 5.63 12.09
CA LEU A 31 -5.03 4.20 11.93
C LEU A 31 -3.73 3.49 11.57
N GLU A 32 -3.64 2.22 11.96
CA GLU A 32 -2.49 1.38 11.64
C GLU A 32 -2.81 0.54 10.40
N VAL A 33 -2.15 0.84 9.28
CA VAL A 33 -2.21 0.03 8.06
C VAL A 33 -1.05 -0.93 8.06
N PHE A 34 -1.31 -2.20 7.74
CA PHE A 34 -0.28 -3.20 7.52
C PHE A 34 -0.41 -3.79 6.12
N ILE A 35 0.72 -3.99 5.46
CA ILE A 35 0.85 -4.68 4.18
C ILE A 35 1.59 -5.99 4.45
N SER A 36 0.97 -7.10 4.09
CA SER A 36 1.57 -8.43 4.16
C SER A 36 1.99 -8.86 2.76
N ILE A 37 3.29 -9.09 2.57
CA ILE A 37 3.86 -9.50 1.29
C ILE A 37 4.14 -11.00 1.33
N TYR A 38 3.64 -11.72 0.32
CA TYR A 38 3.89 -13.14 0.08
C TYR A 38 4.59 -13.29 -1.27
N VAL A 39 5.66 -14.08 -1.31
CA VAL A 39 6.47 -14.29 -2.52
C VAL A 39 6.44 -15.77 -2.90
N PHE A 40 6.24 -16.07 -4.18
CA PHE A 40 6.37 -17.43 -4.69
C PHE A 40 7.83 -17.72 -5.07
N ASN A 41 8.54 -18.43 -4.20
CA ASN A 41 9.89 -18.92 -4.42
C ASN A 41 9.88 -20.08 -5.42
N VAL A 42 10.77 -20.03 -6.41
CA VAL A 42 10.96 -21.11 -7.39
C VAL A 42 11.95 -22.14 -6.84
N THR A 43 11.50 -23.36 -6.61
CA THR A 43 12.36 -24.39 -5.97
C THR A 43 13.10 -25.29 -6.97
N ASN A 44 12.78 -25.21 -8.27
CA ASN A 44 13.41 -26.01 -9.34
C ASN A 44 13.77 -25.18 -10.60
N PRO A 45 14.44 -24.02 -10.48
CA PRO A 45 14.65 -23.11 -11.61
C PRO A 45 15.40 -23.78 -12.78
N GLU A 46 16.45 -24.54 -12.48
CA GLU A 46 17.28 -25.19 -13.50
C GLU A 46 16.55 -26.28 -14.31
N ALA A 47 15.78 -27.13 -13.63
CA ALA A 47 15.00 -28.19 -14.28
C ALA A 47 13.87 -27.61 -15.14
N PHE A 48 13.25 -26.51 -14.68
CA PHE A 48 12.26 -25.78 -15.45
C PHE A 48 12.87 -25.17 -16.72
N LEU A 49 14.03 -24.51 -16.62
CA LEU A 49 14.71 -23.91 -17.77
C LEU A 49 15.17 -24.94 -18.81
N ARG A 50 15.52 -26.16 -18.38
CA ARG A 50 15.83 -27.27 -19.30
C ARG A 50 14.61 -27.95 -19.91
N GLY A 51 13.39 -27.59 -19.49
CA GLY A 51 12.15 -28.21 -19.96
C GLY A 51 11.90 -29.62 -19.40
N GLU A 52 12.62 -30.01 -18.35
CA GLU A 52 12.52 -31.35 -17.73
C GLU A 52 11.33 -31.45 -16.79
N GLU A 53 11.03 -30.37 -16.06
CA GLU A 53 9.95 -30.32 -15.08
C GLU A 53 9.10 -29.06 -15.24
N LYS A 54 7.83 -29.14 -14.80
CA LYS A 54 7.02 -27.94 -14.57
C LYS A 54 7.60 -27.13 -13.41
N ILE A 55 7.42 -25.81 -13.46
CA ILE A 55 7.84 -24.91 -12.38
C ILE A 55 7.17 -25.30 -11.06
N ARG A 56 7.96 -25.37 -9.99
CA ARG A 56 7.51 -25.61 -8.62
C ARG A 56 7.65 -24.32 -7.83
N LEU A 57 6.54 -23.92 -7.21
CA LEU A 57 6.42 -22.70 -6.43
C LEU A 57 6.19 -23.05 -4.97
N GLN A 58 6.86 -22.31 -4.10
CA GLN A 58 6.65 -22.32 -2.66
C GLN A 58 6.30 -20.91 -2.20
N GLU A 59 5.14 -20.73 -1.58
CA GLU A 59 4.80 -19.46 -0.95
C GLU A 59 5.69 -19.21 0.27
N VAL A 60 6.28 -18.03 0.35
CA VAL A 60 7.11 -17.57 1.46
C VAL A 60 6.57 -16.23 1.94
N GLY A 61 6.18 -16.17 3.22
CA GLY A 61 5.62 -14.97 3.84
C GLY A 61 4.86 -15.28 5.12
N PRO A 62 4.26 -14.24 5.74
CA PRO A 62 4.28 -12.86 5.28
C PRO A 62 5.57 -12.12 5.66
N TYR A 63 5.98 -11.16 4.84
CA TYR A 63 6.82 -10.03 5.27
C TYR A 63 5.90 -8.85 5.49
N VAL A 64 5.78 -8.40 6.74
CA VAL A 64 4.78 -7.42 7.14
C VAL A 64 5.40 -6.04 7.31
N TYR A 65 4.82 -5.05 6.64
CA TYR A 65 5.21 -3.64 6.75
C TYR A 65 4.06 -2.82 7.30
N ARG A 66 4.33 -1.92 8.25
CA ARG A 66 3.41 -0.86 8.66
C ARG A 66 3.51 0.27 7.65
N GLU A 67 2.38 0.67 7.09
CA GLU A 67 2.29 1.80 6.17
C GLU A 67 1.76 3.04 6.89
N TYR A 68 2.53 4.13 6.84
CA TYR A 68 2.13 5.45 7.28
C TYR A 68 1.60 6.24 6.09
N LEU A 69 0.37 6.74 6.23
CA LEU A 69 -0.34 7.48 5.18
C LEU A 69 -0.38 8.96 5.51
N GLU A 70 0.13 9.78 4.61
CA GLU A 70 0.04 11.23 4.75
C GLU A 70 -0.32 11.87 3.41
N ASN A 71 -1.20 12.87 3.42
CA ASN A 71 -1.51 13.68 2.25
C ASN A 71 -0.90 15.08 2.43
N HIS A 72 -0.03 15.48 1.51
CA HIS A 72 0.73 16.73 1.56
C HIS A 72 0.25 17.69 0.46
N ASN A 73 0.61 18.98 0.59
CA ASN A 73 0.33 20.03 -0.39
C ASN A 73 -1.13 20.07 -0.86
N SER A 74 -2.07 19.99 0.09
CA SER A 74 -3.51 19.96 -0.18
C SER A 74 -4.05 21.35 -0.51
N THR A 75 -4.67 21.51 -1.68
CA THR A 75 -5.31 22.76 -2.13
C THR A 75 -6.76 22.49 -2.52
N PHE A 76 -7.69 23.23 -1.91
CA PHE A 76 -9.11 23.21 -2.29
C PHE A 76 -9.35 24.09 -3.51
N ASN A 77 -9.97 23.53 -4.53
CA ASN A 77 -10.23 24.19 -5.80
C ASN A 77 -11.65 24.78 -5.85
N PRO A 78 -11.89 25.86 -6.60
CA PRO A 78 -13.22 26.47 -6.72
C PRO A 78 -14.31 25.55 -7.31
N ASN A 79 -13.92 24.50 -8.03
CA ASN A 79 -14.82 23.49 -8.60
C ASN A 79 -15.21 22.39 -7.59
N GLY A 80 -14.88 22.55 -6.30
CA GLY A 80 -15.22 21.57 -5.26
C GLY A 80 -14.31 20.35 -5.21
N THR A 81 -13.14 20.40 -5.87
CA THR A 81 -12.14 19.32 -5.82
C THR A 81 -10.99 19.65 -4.87
N LEU A 82 -10.21 18.64 -4.51
CA LEU A 82 -9.01 18.76 -3.68
C LEU A 82 -7.81 18.19 -4.41
N SER A 83 -6.80 19.01 -4.66
CA SER A 83 -5.50 18.60 -5.22
C SER A 83 -4.53 18.31 -4.07
N PHE A 84 -3.76 17.21 -4.13
CA PHE A 84 -2.81 16.83 -3.08
C PHE A 84 -1.74 15.85 -3.59
N THR A 85 -0.71 15.64 -2.78
CA THR A 85 0.33 14.62 -3.00
C THR A 85 0.28 13.56 -1.91
N PRO A 86 -0.04 12.28 -2.23
CA PRO A 86 0.03 11.21 -1.26
C PRO A 86 1.49 10.81 -0.99
N ILE A 87 1.85 10.71 0.28
CA ILE A 87 3.12 10.17 0.77
C ILE A 87 2.83 8.90 1.54
N ARG A 88 3.52 7.83 1.18
CA ARG A 88 3.43 6.54 1.87
C ARG A 88 4.81 6.11 2.32
N THR A 89 4.93 5.77 3.60
CA THR A 89 6.18 5.29 4.19
C THR A 89 5.94 3.92 4.79
N GLN A 90 6.75 2.95 4.39
CA GLN A 90 6.60 1.56 4.79
C GLN A 90 7.76 1.18 5.70
N VAL A 91 7.44 0.63 6.87
CA VAL A 91 8.43 0.21 7.88
C VAL A 91 8.20 -1.25 8.21
N LEU A 92 9.23 -2.08 8.13
CA LEU A 92 9.15 -3.50 8.45
C LEU A 92 8.67 -3.71 9.89
N VAL A 93 7.84 -4.73 10.11
CA VAL A 93 7.37 -5.19 11.41
C VAL A 93 7.90 -6.62 11.62
N PRO A 94 9.11 -6.77 12.19
CA PRO A 94 9.77 -8.06 12.31
C PRO A 94 8.94 -9.09 13.07
N GLU A 95 8.23 -8.67 14.11
CA GLU A 95 7.45 -9.55 15.00
C GLU A 95 6.22 -10.15 14.30
N ARG A 96 5.81 -9.58 13.17
CA ARG A 96 4.71 -10.07 12.33
C ARG A 96 5.21 -10.72 11.04
N SER A 97 6.52 -10.76 10.82
CA SER A 97 7.13 -11.30 9.60
C SER A 97 7.68 -12.70 9.83
N VAL A 98 7.68 -13.53 8.78
CA VAL A 98 8.24 -14.89 8.82
C VAL A 98 9.77 -14.88 8.91
N GLY A 99 10.41 -13.80 8.45
CA GLY A 99 11.85 -13.65 8.37
C GLY A 99 12.28 -12.21 8.10
N ASP A 100 13.55 -12.04 7.76
CA ASP A 100 14.17 -10.75 7.49
C ASP A 100 14.37 -10.60 5.97
N PRO A 101 13.58 -9.76 5.29
CA PRO A 101 13.64 -9.64 3.84
C PRO A 101 14.98 -9.08 3.33
N SER A 102 15.84 -8.54 4.20
CA SER A 102 17.20 -8.12 3.83
C SER A 102 18.21 -9.27 3.79
N LYS A 103 17.86 -10.44 4.35
CA LYS A 103 18.72 -11.63 4.46
C LYS A 103 18.15 -12.83 3.72
N ASP A 104 16.83 -12.93 3.62
CA ASP A 104 16.17 -14.06 3.00
C ASP A 104 16.40 -14.07 1.49
N MET A 105 16.82 -15.22 0.98
CA MET A 105 17.14 -15.43 -0.43
C MET A 105 16.03 -16.22 -1.10
N LEU A 106 15.47 -15.66 -2.18
CA LEU A 106 14.39 -16.27 -2.95
C LEU A 106 14.77 -16.30 -4.43
N PHE A 107 14.43 -17.39 -5.11
CA PHE A 107 14.53 -17.48 -6.57
C PHE A 107 13.22 -16.99 -7.16
N ILE A 108 13.29 -15.93 -7.97
CA ILE A 108 12.15 -15.35 -8.67
C ILE A 108 12.48 -15.18 -10.16
N PRO A 109 11.47 -15.07 -11.04
CA PRO A 109 11.70 -14.72 -12.43
C PRO A 109 12.41 -13.36 -12.56
N ASN A 110 13.29 -13.24 -13.56
CA ASN A 110 13.94 -11.97 -13.86
C ASN A 110 12.91 -10.97 -14.43
N LEU A 111 12.37 -10.11 -13.56
CA LEU A 111 11.29 -9.18 -13.90
C LEU A 111 11.69 -8.16 -14.99
N VAL A 112 12.95 -7.72 -15.00
CA VAL A 112 13.44 -6.76 -16.02
C VAL A 112 13.46 -7.42 -17.39
N LEU A 113 13.96 -8.65 -17.48
CA LEU A 113 13.97 -9.39 -18.73
C LEU A 113 12.54 -9.64 -19.23
N LEU A 114 11.64 -10.12 -18.36
CA LEU A 114 10.25 -10.37 -18.73
C LEU A 114 9.53 -9.09 -19.18
N GLY A 115 9.77 -7.97 -18.50
CA GLY A 115 9.21 -6.68 -18.87
C GLY A 115 9.64 -6.25 -20.27
N VAL A 116 10.95 -6.31 -20.56
CA VAL A 116 11.48 -5.96 -21.89
C VAL A 116 10.95 -6.90 -22.97
N SER A 117 10.90 -8.21 -22.70
CA SER A 117 10.38 -9.19 -23.65
C SER A 117 8.89 -9.04 -23.95
N SER A 118 8.09 -8.53 -23.00
CA SER A 118 6.64 -8.32 -23.20
C SER A 118 6.29 -7.11 -24.08
N ALA A 119 7.23 -6.18 -24.25
CA ALA A 119 7.03 -4.96 -25.04
C ALA A 119 7.39 -5.13 -26.52
N ALA A 120 7.98 -6.27 -26.89
CA ALA A 120 8.35 -6.65 -28.25
C ALA A 120 7.25 -7.50 -28.91
#